data_AF-A0A820HLA6-F1
#
_entry.id   AF-A0A820HLA6-F1
#
_cell.length_a   1.000
_cell.length_b   1.000
_cell.length_c   1.000
_cell.angle_alpha   90.00
_cell.angle_beta   90.00
_cell.angle_gamma   90.00
#
_symmetry.space_group_name_H-M   'P 1'
#
loop_
_entity.id
_entity.type
_entity.pdbx_description
1 polymer ?
#
loop_
_entity_poly.entity_id
_entity_poly.type
_entity_poly.pdbx_seq_one_letter_code
_entity_poly.pdbx_strand_id
1 'polypeptide(L)'
;LYPELTTPLSINLISQLEKKGIVEAGDRLSLIRYQTMTDEIFNEFLSLFKQTSSDVNQRQVNYPLFFQCAVSTNGESVKKVLQWIEKRFTNEQLIVIELFLEQLKSVKNKFPLEMLPNNFESIENIINIALNHLQQSENTLRHIINYQIFLLQLVENSSNKEQKEKIQAFATKILKECSSKNDVYRIFTASISKTYPETRHILANILISDIFPKLISKSMLNEFVSVLNSSIEEAWRLPEIDSFIDKFFTEFLPSSTKLQSSFSIDSHSILISFYLKNRSTRFQRVNYLINKLDQIFFINTDVQQIAI
;
A
#
# COMPACT_ATOMS: atom_id res chain seq x y z
N LEU A 1 3.36 -6.20 26.66
CA LEU A 1 3.97 -7.48 27.08
C LEU A 1 4.61 -8.06 25.82
N TYR A 2 5.93 -8.22 25.80
CA TYR A 2 6.72 -8.60 24.63
C TYR A 2 6.88 -10.14 24.63
N PRO A 3 6.17 -10.91 23.79
CA PRO A 3 6.29 -12.37 23.74
C PRO A 3 7.65 -12.82 23.16
N GLU A 4 8.37 -11.89 22.52
CA GLU A 4 9.69 -12.06 21.93
C GLU A 4 10.82 -12.16 22.98
N LEU A 5 10.56 -11.80 24.25
CA LEU A 5 11.58 -11.71 25.32
C LEU A 5 12.07 -13.07 25.81
N THR A 6 11.45 -14.19 25.43
CA THR A 6 11.76 -15.53 25.95
C THR A 6 12.01 -16.56 24.85
N THR A 7 12.36 -16.13 23.63
CA THR A 7 12.72 -17.13 22.62
C THR A 7 14.00 -17.86 23.03
N PRO A 8 14.13 -19.16 22.71
CA PRO A 8 15.38 -19.90 22.95
C PRO A 8 16.60 -19.19 22.34
N LEU A 9 16.42 -18.49 21.22
CA LEU A 9 17.48 -17.71 20.58
C LEU A 9 17.90 -16.51 21.43
N SER A 10 16.95 -15.74 21.97
CA SER A 10 17.22 -14.60 22.86
C SER A 10 17.96 -15.05 24.12
N ILE A 11 17.56 -16.17 24.73
CA ILE A 11 18.19 -16.73 25.93
C ILE A 11 19.62 -17.18 25.63
N ASN A 12 19.83 -17.88 24.51
CA ASN A 12 21.14 -18.35 24.10
C ASN A 12 22.09 -17.19 23.78
N LEU A 13 21.59 -16.14 23.12
CA LEU A 13 22.33 -14.92 22.85
C LEU A 13 22.88 -14.30 24.16
N ILE A 14 22.01 -14.07 25.14
CA ILE A 14 22.42 -13.49 26.44
C ILE A 14 23.51 -14.34 27.07
N SER A 15 23.32 -15.65 27.14
CA SER A 15 24.30 -16.55 27.76
C SER A 15 25.65 -16.51 27.04
N GLN A 16 25.67 -16.42 25.71
CA GLN A 16 26.94 -16.31 24.97
C GLN A 16 27.63 -14.97 25.16
N LEU A 17 26.87 -13.87 25.15
CA LEU A 17 27.42 -12.53 25.35
C LEU A 17 28.01 -12.35 26.75
N GLU A 18 27.38 -12.93 27.78
CA GLU A 18 27.91 -12.93 29.14
C GLU A 18 29.17 -13.76 29.26
N LYS A 19 29.20 -14.96 28.67
CA LYS A 19 30.41 -15.80 28.65
C LYS A 19 31.60 -15.11 27.97
N LYS A 20 31.33 -14.27 26.98
CA LYS A 20 32.34 -13.48 26.27
C LYS A 20 32.70 -12.17 26.98
N GLY A 21 32.01 -11.81 28.07
CA GLY A 21 32.20 -10.55 28.79
C GLY A 21 31.74 -9.31 28.02
N ILE A 22 30.91 -9.47 26.99
CA ILE A 22 30.39 -8.37 26.15
C ILE A 22 29.24 -7.67 26.86
N VAL A 23 28.47 -8.39 27.68
CA VAL A 23 27.30 -7.89 28.41
C VAL A 23 27.36 -8.38 29.85
N GLU A 24 27.06 -7.50 30.80
CA GLU A 24 26.97 -7.85 32.22
C GLU A 24 25.56 -8.31 32.61
N ALA A 25 25.42 -9.03 33.71
CA ALA A 25 24.12 -9.54 34.19
C ALA A 25 23.09 -8.42 34.44
N GLY A 26 23.55 -7.21 34.80
CA GLY A 26 22.70 -6.03 34.98
C GLY A 26 22.08 -5.50 33.68
N ASP A 27 22.74 -5.73 32.54
CA ASP A 27 22.34 -5.19 31.24
C ASP A 27 21.38 -6.11 30.47
N ARG A 28 21.08 -7.30 31.01
CA ARG A 28 20.17 -8.28 30.39
C ARG A 28 18.85 -7.65 29.95
N LEU A 29 18.21 -6.88 30.83
CA LEU A 29 16.91 -6.29 30.53
C LEU A 29 17.01 -5.27 29.37
N SER A 30 18.07 -4.47 29.36
CA SER A 30 18.34 -3.47 28.32
C SER A 30 18.64 -4.13 26.97
N LEU A 31 19.42 -5.23 26.99
CA LEU A 31 19.73 -6.03 25.81
C LEU A 31 18.46 -6.66 25.21
N ILE A 32 17.63 -7.28 26.05
CA ILE A 32 16.37 -7.90 25.59
C ILE A 32 15.41 -6.83 25.03
N ARG A 33 15.48 -5.60 25.54
CA ARG A 33 14.75 -4.43 25.01
C ARG A 33 15.42 -3.77 23.81
N TYR A 34 16.53 -4.33 23.32
CA TYR A 34 17.35 -3.81 22.22
C TYR A 34 17.89 -2.38 22.45
N GLN A 35 18.06 -1.97 23.71
CA GLN A 35 18.50 -0.61 24.05
C GLN A 35 20.02 -0.45 24.01
N THR A 36 20.76 -1.56 24.07
CA THR A 36 22.24 -1.58 24.12
C THR A 36 22.85 -2.29 22.91
N MET A 37 22.14 -2.31 21.79
CA MET A 37 22.58 -3.01 20.58
C MET A 37 23.82 -2.37 19.96
N THR A 38 24.90 -3.15 19.86
CA THR A 38 26.15 -2.79 19.19
C THR A 38 26.40 -3.69 17.97
N ASP A 39 27.37 -3.33 17.12
CA ASP A 39 27.79 -4.18 15.99
C ASP A 39 28.30 -5.55 16.46
N GLU A 40 29.02 -5.59 17.57
CA GLU A 40 29.53 -6.83 18.16
C GLU A 40 28.38 -7.75 18.58
N ILE A 41 27.39 -7.20 19.31
CA ILE A 41 26.19 -7.93 19.73
C ILE A 41 25.37 -8.40 18.52
N PHE A 42 25.23 -7.55 17.49
CA PHE A 42 24.52 -7.90 16.27
C PHE A 42 25.22 -9.03 15.50
N ASN A 43 26.55 -9.02 15.41
CA ASN A 43 27.30 -10.07 14.73
C ASN A 43 27.18 -11.42 15.45
N GLU A 44 27.17 -11.42 16.79
CA GLU A 44 26.89 -12.62 17.58
C GLU A 44 25.46 -13.12 17.35
N PHE A 45 24.49 -12.21 17.34
CA PHE A 45 23.12 -12.55 16.99
C PHE A 45 23.01 -13.17 15.61
N LEU A 46 23.64 -12.56 14.59
CA LEU A 46 23.66 -13.07 13.22
C LEU A 46 24.29 -14.47 13.15
N SER A 47 25.36 -14.70 13.91
CA SER A 47 26.03 -16.01 14.00
C SER A 47 25.09 -17.06 14.57
N LEU A 48 24.46 -16.78 15.71
CA LEU A 48 23.49 -17.67 16.36
C LEU A 48 22.25 -17.91 15.51
N PHE A 49 21.75 -16.86 14.85
CA PHE A 49 20.60 -16.92 13.96
C PHE A 49 20.87 -17.84 12.75
N LYS A 50 22.08 -17.78 12.18
CA LYS A 50 22.50 -18.71 11.11
C LYS A 50 22.58 -20.16 11.59
N GLN A 51 22.92 -20.37 12.87
CA GLN A 51 23.03 -21.69 13.49
C GLN A 51 21.70 -22.28 13.97
N THR A 52 20.64 -21.48 14.12
CA THR A 52 19.45 -21.88 14.91
C THR A 52 18.59 -22.98 14.28
N SER A 53 18.83 -23.38 13.04
CA SER A 53 18.36 -24.63 12.43
C SER A 53 18.81 -24.67 10.97
N SER A 54 19.03 -25.86 10.39
CA SER A 54 19.10 -26.01 8.92
C SER A 54 17.71 -25.90 8.29
N ASP A 55 16.65 -26.18 9.05
CA ASP A 55 15.25 -26.04 8.65
C ASP A 55 14.84 -24.57 8.69
N VAL A 56 14.43 -24.08 7.53
CA VAL A 56 14.05 -22.68 7.33
C VAL A 56 12.71 -22.36 8.01
N ASN A 57 11.80 -23.34 8.16
CA ASN A 57 10.51 -23.12 8.84
C ASN A 57 10.70 -22.78 10.33
N GLN A 58 11.71 -23.36 10.97
CA GLN A 58 12.03 -23.09 12.37
C GLN A 58 12.68 -21.70 12.56
N ARG A 59 13.37 -21.18 11.53
CA ARG A 59 14.01 -19.85 11.57
C ARG A 59 13.03 -18.70 11.35
N GLN A 60 11.92 -18.93 10.64
CA GLN A 60 10.92 -17.90 10.34
C GLN A 60 10.41 -17.17 11.60
N VAL A 61 10.23 -17.90 12.70
CA VAL A 61 9.77 -17.35 13.99
C VAL A 61 10.73 -16.28 14.54
N ASN A 62 12.01 -16.32 14.14
CA ASN A 62 13.04 -15.39 14.61
C ASN A 62 13.28 -14.21 13.65
N TYR A 63 12.59 -14.13 12.50
CA TYR A 63 12.77 -13.04 11.52
C TYR A 63 12.38 -11.66 12.08
N PRO A 64 11.26 -11.51 12.81
CA PRO A 64 10.95 -10.26 13.52
C PRO A 64 12.09 -9.81 14.42
N LEU A 65 12.61 -10.76 15.23
CA LEU A 65 13.67 -10.51 16.19
C LEU A 65 14.98 -10.10 15.51
N PHE A 66 15.33 -10.76 14.41
CA PHE A 66 16.49 -10.43 13.60
C PHE A 66 16.41 -9.03 12.99
N PHE A 67 15.23 -8.65 12.50
CA PHE A 67 15.00 -7.32 11.94
C PHE A 67 15.04 -6.22 13.02
N GLN A 68 14.37 -6.44 14.15
CA GLN A 68 14.36 -5.52 15.28
C GLN A 68 15.76 -5.28 15.85
N CYS A 69 16.56 -6.33 15.93
CA CYS A 69 17.97 -6.29 16.33
C CYS A 69 18.78 -5.37 15.40
N ALA A 70 18.66 -5.56 14.08
CA ALA A 70 19.36 -4.74 13.10
C ALA A 70 18.97 -3.25 13.15
N VAL A 71 17.66 -2.96 13.23
CA VAL A 71 17.16 -1.58 13.35
C VAL A 71 17.62 -0.93 14.65
N SER A 72 17.82 -1.71 15.71
CA SER A 72 18.31 -1.19 16.98
C SER A 72 19.81 -0.92 16.96
N THR A 73 20.58 -1.61 16.12
CA THR A 73 22.02 -1.40 15.92
C THR A 73 22.33 -0.18 15.06
N ASN A 74 22.13 -0.26 13.73
CA ASN A 74 22.42 0.82 12.77
C ASN A 74 21.91 0.50 11.35
N GLY A 75 22.01 1.49 10.44
CA GLY A 75 21.57 1.35 9.05
C GLY A 75 22.34 0.30 8.24
N GLU A 76 23.63 0.07 8.53
CA GLU A 76 24.43 -0.95 7.84
C GLU A 76 23.98 -2.37 8.23
N SER A 77 23.63 -2.59 9.50
CA SER A 77 23.05 -3.84 9.99
C SER A 77 21.71 -4.11 9.31
N VAL A 78 20.86 -3.10 9.18
CA VAL A 78 19.59 -3.21 8.44
C VAL A 78 19.82 -3.62 6.99
N LYS A 79 20.78 -2.99 6.30
CA LYS A 79 21.13 -3.33 4.93
C LYS A 79 21.55 -4.80 4.79
N LYS A 80 22.37 -5.31 5.71
CA LYS A 80 22.77 -6.73 5.77
C LYS A 80 21.56 -7.66 5.94
N VAL A 81 20.62 -7.29 6.81
CA VAL A 81 19.38 -8.08 7.02
C VAL A 81 18.50 -8.05 5.77
N LEU A 82 18.33 -6.90 5.14
CA LEU A 82 17.51 -6.78 3.93
C LEU A 82 18.10 -7.58 2.76
N GLN A 83 19.41 -7.51 2.54
CA GLN A 83 20.10 -8.35 1.54
C GLN A 83 19.92 -9.85 1.83
N TRP A 84 19.96 -10.23 3.10
CA TRP A 84 19.72 -11.62 3.50
C TRP A 84 18.28 -12.06 3.22
N ILE A 85 17.30 -11.20 3.55
CA ILE A 85 15.86 -11.42 3.28
C ILE A 85 15.60 -11.50 1.77
N GLU A 86 16.14 -10.58 0.99
CA GLU A 86 16.02 -10.53 -0.47
C GLU A 86 16.51 -11.83 -1.11
N LYS A 87 17.71 -12.30 -0.75
CA LYS A 87 18.24 -13.58 -1.25
C LYS A 87 17.31 -14.76 -0.93
N ARG A 88 16.63 -14.74 0.21
CA ARG A 88 15.72 -15.82 0.64
C ARG A 88 14.38 -15.75 -0.08
N PHE A 89 13.84 -14.56 -0.33
CA PHE A 89 12.69 -14.39 -1.21
C PHE A 89 12.97 -15.01 -2.58
N THR A 90 14.14 -14.74 -3.17
CA THR A 90 14.52 -15.30 -4.48
C THR A 90 14.63 -16.82 -4.49
N ASN A 91 15.24 -17.42 -3.46
CA ASN A 91 15.66 -18.83 -3.52
C ASN A 91 14.77 -19.80 -2.75
N GLU A 92 14.00 -19.33 -1.76
CA GLU A 92 13.41 -20.23 -0.76
C GLU A 92 11.96 -19.93 -0.40
N GLN A 93 11.35 -18.82 -0.84
CA GLN A 93 9.91 -18.55 -0.69
C GLN A 93 9.31 -18.64 0.73
N LEU A 94 10.13 -18.58 1.77
CA LEU A 94 9.69 -18.85 3.15
C LEU A 94 9.28 -17.60 3.94
N ILE A 95 9.45 -16.42 3.35
CA ILE A 95 9.01 -15.16 3.95
C ILE A 95 7.67 -14.78 3.32
N VAL A 96 6.64 -14.66 4.15
CA VAL A 96 5.36 -14.08 3.75
C VAL A 96 5.54 -12.57 3.71
N ILE A 97 5.26 -11.95 2.56
CA ILE A 97 5.41 -10.50 2.38
C ILE A 97 4.60 -9.70 3.39
N GLU A 98 3.42 -10.19 3.78
CA GLU A 98 2.60 -9.66 4.87
C GLU A 98 3.41 -9.49 6.16
N LEU A 99 4.03 -10.57 6.65
CA LEU A 99 4.80 -10.57 7.89
C LEU A 99 5.98 -9.60 7.78
N PHE A 100 6.66 -9.58 6.63
CA PHE A 100 7.75 -8.66 6.41
C PHE A 100 7.31 -7.19 6.50
N LEU A 101 6.25 -6.81 5.79
CA LEU A 101 5.75 -5.43 5.77
C LEU A 101 5.17 -5.00 7.13
N GLU A 102 4.49 -5.89 7.85
CA GLU A 102 4.04 -5.63 9.21
C GLU A 102 5.21 -5.38 10.16
N GLN A 103 6.35 -6.07 10.00
CA GLN A 103 7.56 -5.77 10.76
C GLN A 103 8.15 -4.41 10.40
N LEU A 104 8.21 -4.04 9.12
CA LEU A 104 8.68 -2.69 8.74
C LEU A 104 7.83 -1.58 9.37
N LYS A 105 6.52 -1.82 9.47
CA LYS A 105 5.55 -0.91 10.09
C LYS A 105 5.63 -0.90 11.63
N SER A 106 5.97 -2.02 12.25
CA SER A 106 6.01 -2.16 13.73
C SER A 106 7.12 -1.31 14.37
N VAL A 107 8.23 -1.08 13.65
CA VAL A 107 9.36 -0.26 14.13
C VAL A 107 9.10 1.23 13.93
N LYS A 108 8.05 1.70 14.62
CA LYS A 108 7.49 3.07 14.63
C LYS A 108 8.51 4.15 14.27
N ASN A 109 8.23 4.93 13.24
CA ASN A 109 8.97 6.10 12.73
C ASN A 109 10.44 5.82 12.35
N LYS A 110 11.23 5.12 13.19
CA LYS A 110 12.65 4.85 13.01
C LYS A 110 12.94 4.15 11.68
N PHE A 111 12.27 3.02 11.39
CA PHE A 111 12.52 2.38 10.10
C PHE A 111 11.95 3.21 8.93
N PRO A 112 10.64 3.54 8.89
CA PRO A 112 10.06 4.21 7.73
C PRO A 112 10.65 5.59 7.42
N LEU A 113 11.06 6.35 8.43
CA LEU A 113 11.64 7.67 8.24
C LEU A 113 13.16 7.58 8.11
N GLU A 114 13.86 7.03 9.10
CA GLU A 114 15.33 7.17 9.18
C GLU A 114 16.09 6.18 8.30
N MET A 115 15.53 4.98 8.08
CA MET A 115 16.27 3.87 7.46
C MET A 115 15.79 3.53 6.06
N LEU A 116 14.49 3.63 5.80
CA LEU A 116 13.90 3.34 4.49
C LEU A 116 14.55 4.14 3.35
N PRO A 117 14.88 5.45 3.49
CA PRO A 117 15.48 6.21 2.38
C PRO A 117 16.80 5.64 1.85
N ASN A 118 17.57 4.97 2.69
CA ASN A 118 18.83 4.33 2.32
C ASN A 118 18.65 2.89 1.81
N ASN A 119 17.42 2.37 1.84
CA ASN A 119 17.11 0.97 1.58
C ASN A 119 15.96 0.78 0.56
N PHE A 120 15.55 1.83 -0.16
CA PHE A 120 14.46 1.76 -1.13
C PHE A 120 14.67 0.65 -2.16
N GLU A 121 15.88 0.51 -2.71
CA GLU A 121 16.18 -0.49 -3.72
C GLU A 121 15.93 -1.92 -3.22
N SER A 122 16.41 -2.26 -2.02
CA SER A 122 16.19 -3.59 -1.43
C SER A 122 14.72 -3.86 -1.15
N ILE A 123 13.98 -2.87 -0.61
CA ILE A 123 12.55 -3.03 -0.35
C ILE A 123 11.77 -3.17 -1.66
N GLU A 124 12.10 -2.36 -2.66
CA GLU A 124 11.51 -2.44 -4.00
C GLU A 124 11.76 -3.82 -4.62
N ASN A 125 12.99 -4.33 -4.59
CA ASN A 125 13.33 -5.65 -5.12
C ASN A 125 12.53 -6.76 -4.43
N ILE A 126 12.43 -6.72 -3.10
CA ILE A 126 11.63 -7.70 -2.32
C ILE A 126 10.16 -7.65 -2.74
N ILE A 127 9.58 -6.44 -2.85
CA ILE A 127 8.19 -6.26 -3.31
C ILE A 127 8.02 -6.77 -4.74
N ASN A 128 8.95 -6.46 -5.64
CA ASN A 128 8.89 -6.87 -7.04
C ASN A 128 8.99 -8.39 -7.19
N ILE A 129 9.83 -9.05 -6.39
CA ILE A 129 9.90 -10.52 -6.32
C ILE A 129 8.55 -11.09 -5.87
N ALA A 130 7.95 -10.53 -4.81
CA ALA A 130 6.64 -10.96 -4.32
C ALA A 130 5.53 -10.76 -5.37
N LEU A 131 5.53 -9.61 -6.07
CA LEU A 131 4.56 -9.26 -7.11
C LEU A 131 4.71 -10.08 -8.39
N ASN A 132 5.92 -10.47 -8.79
CA ASN A 132 6.14 -11.04 -10.12
C ASN A 132 6.35 -12.55 -10.12
N HIS A 133 6.75 -13.16 -9.00
CA HIS A 133 7.21 -14.54 -9.04
C HIS A 133 6.48 -15.50 -8.09
N LEU A 134 6.08 -15.08 -6.88
CA LEU A 134 5.89 -16.05 -5.80
C LEU A 134 4.56 -15.95 -5.04
N GLN A 135 3.94 -14.77 -4.97
CA GLN A 135 2.75 -14.57 -4.13
C GLN A 135 1.73 -13.61 -4.80
N GLN A 136 1.33 -13.87 -6.04
CA GLN A 136 0.32 -13.05 -6.77
C GLN A 136 -1.13 -13.25 -6.27
N SER A 137 -1.32 -13.24 -4.95
CA SER A 137 -2.64 -13.28 -4.36
C SER A 137 -3.20 -11.88 -4.16
N GLU A 138 -4.52 -11.76 -4.13
CA GLU A 138 -5.21 -10.54 -3.70
C GLU A 138 -4.73 -10.10 -2.31
N ASN A 139 -4.44 -11.05 -1.41
CA ASN A 139 -3.96 -10.76 -0.07
C ASN A 139 -2.58 -10.07 -0.10
N THR A 140 -1.65 -10.58 -0.89
CA THR A 140 -0.32 -9.97 -1.06
C THR A 140 -0.40 -8.53 -1.54
N LEU A 141 -1.19 -8.29 -2.59
CA LEU A 141 -1.41 -6.96 -3.13
C LEU A 141 -2.00 -6.03 -2.07
N ARG A 142 -2.94 -6.53 -1.26
CA ARG A 142 -3.54 -5.80 -0.14
C ARG A 142 -2.50 -5.36 0.89
N HIS A 143 -1.59 -6.25 1.31
CA HIS A 143 -0.54 -5.89 2.27
C HIS A 143 0.44 -4.86 1.69
N ILE A 144 0.83 -5.02 0.43
CA ILE A 144 1.71 -4.06 -0.25
C ILE A 144 1.03 -2.69 -0.32
N ILE A 145 -0.21 -2.62 -0.83
CA ILE A 145 -0.97 -1.37 -0.96
C ILE A 145 -1.15 -0.71 0.41
N ASN A 146 -1.56 -1.46 1.43
CA ASN A 146 -1.76 -0.93 2.79
C ASN A 146 -0.46 -0.36 3.38
N TYR A 147 0.67 -1.03 3.14
CA TYR A 147 1.97 -0.52 3.59
C TYR A 147 2.34 0.79 2.89
N GLN A 148 2.13 0.89 1.57
CA GLN A 148 2.39 2.14 0.86
C GLN A 148 1.47 3.28 1.31
N ILE A 149 0.18 3.02 1.55
CA ILE A 149 -0.75 4.01 2.09
C ILE A 149 -0.30 4.46 3.49
N PHE A 150 0.15 3.53 4.34
CA PHE A 150 0.72 3.85 5.64
C PHE A 150 1.93 4.79 5.51
N LEU A 151 2.84 4.55 4.57
CA LEU A 151 3.99 5.42 4.33
C LEU A 151 3.57 6.84 3.93
N LEU A 152 2.58 6.97 3.03
CA LEU A 152 2.05 8.27 2.61
C LEU A 152 1.45 9.04 3.80
N GLN A 153 0.60 8.39 4.59
CA GLN A 153 -0.03 8.98 5.79
C GLN A 153 1.01 9.41 6.83
N LEU A 154 2.09 8.61 6.97
CA LEU A 154 3.16 8.89 7.90
C LEU A 154 3.93 10.16 7.52
N VAL A 155 4.30 10.30 6.25
CA VAL A 155 5.15 11.42 5.79
C VAL A 155 4.38 12.70 5.54
N GLU A 156 3.06 12.64 5.39
CA GLU A 156 2.21 13.83 5.24
C GLU A 156 2.38 14.79 6.42
N ASN A 157 2.52 14.25 7.64
CA ASN A 157 2.74 15.02 8.87
C ASN A 157 4.22 15.29 9.18
N SER A 158 5.15 14.88 8.31
CA SER A 158 6.59 15.08 8.54
C SER A 158 6.98 16.54 8.27
N SER A 159 7.81 17.10 9.16
CA SER A 159 8.42 18.42 8.95
C SER A 159 9.60 18.38 7.97
N ASN A 160 10.17 17.20 7.70
CA ASN A 160 11.30 17.04 6.79
C ASN A 160 10.82 16.90 5.34
N LYS A 161 10.92 17.98 4.57
CA LYS A 161 10.46 18.05 3.19
C LYS A 161 11.20 17.09 2.24
N GLU A 162 12.52 17.00 2.33
CA GLU A 162 13.32 16.13 1.44
C GLU A 162 12.97 14.65 1.68
N GLN A 163 12.86 14.26 2.94
CA GLN A 163 12.48 12.90 3.33
C GLN A 163 11.05 12.57 2.90
N LYS A 164 10.13 13.52 3.07
CA LYS A 164 8.74 13.41 2.61
C LYS A 164 8.67 13.14 1.10
N GLU A 165 9.36 13.95 0.30
CA GLU A 165 9.38 13.80 -1.17
C GLU A 165 9.92 12.43 -1.60
N LYS A 166 11.02 11.97 -0.99
CA LYS A 166 11.63 10.66 -1.30
C LYS A 166 10.70 9.49 -1.00
N ILE A 167 10.12 9.46 0.21
CA ILE A 167 9.22 8.36 0.63
C ILE A 167 7.91 8.41 -0.16
N GLN A 168 7.38 9.60 -0.42
CA GLN A 168 6.17 9.78 -1.23
C GLN A 168 6.39 9.29 -2.66
N ALA A 169 7.53 9.63 -3.28
CA ALA A 169 7.87 9.15 -4.62
C ALA A 169 7.98 7.62 -4.66
N PHE A 170 8.65 7.03 -3.67
CA PHE A 170 8.76 5.57 -3.53
C PHE A 170 7.38 4.91 -3.39
N ALA A 171 6.55 5.37 -2.44
CA ALA A 171 5.24 4.77 -2.19
C ALA A 171 4.31 4.90 -3.40
N THR A 172 4.31 6.07 -4.05
CA THR A 172 3.52 6.33 -5.27
C THR A 172 3.94 5.41 -6.41
N LYS A 173 5.25 5.17 -6.59
CA LYS A 173 5.78 4.27 -7.62
C LYS A 173 5.24 2.85 -7.43
N ILE A 174 5.34 2.30 -6.22
CA ILE A 174 4.86 0.95 -5.92
C ILE A 174 3.35 0.83 -6.06
N LEU A 175 2.59 1.84 -5.62
CA LEU A 175 1.12 1.86 -5.78
C LEU A 175 0.73 1.84 -7.26
N LYS A 176 1.43 2.59 -8.12
CA LYS A 176 1.22 2.55 -9.58
C LYS A 176 1.55 1.18 -10.16
N GLU A 177 2.65 0.55 -9.75
CA GLU A 177 2.98 -0.81 -10.18
C GLU A 177 1.90 -1.82 -9.76
N CYS A 178 1.39 -1.72 -8.52
CA CYS A 178 0.28 -2.55 -8.07
C CYS A 178 -0.97 -2.32 -8.93
N SER A 179 -1.33 -1.05 -9.17
CA SER A 179 -2.50 -0.67 -9.98
C SER A 179 -2.45 -1.22 -11.42
N SER A 180 -1.25 -1.57 -11.92
CA SER A 180 -1.06 -2.21 -13.22
C SER A 180 -1.70 -3.62 -13.30
N LYS A 181 -1.78 -4.33 -12.16
CA LYS A 181 -2.22 -5.74 -12.09
C LYS A 181 -3.75 -5.89 -12.19
N ASN A 182 -4.20 -7.07 -12.60
CA ASN A 182 -5.63 -7.36 -12.72
C ASN A 182 -6.33 -7.34 -11.36
N ASP A 183 -7.58 -6.90 -11.34
CA ASP A 183 -8.49 -6.91 -10.19
C ASP A 183 -8.04 -6.14 -8.94
N VAL A 184 -6.96 -5.36 -9.02
CA VAL A 184 -6.45 -4.51 -7.93
C VAL A 184 -7.44 -3.45 -7.48
N TYR A 185 -8.37 -3.04 -8.34
CA TYR A 185 -9.45 -2.14 -7.97
C TYR A 185 -10.33 -2.69 -6.83
N ARG A 186 -10.40 -4.02 -6.65
CA ARG A 186 -11.11 -4.66 -5.51
C ARG A 186 -10.39 -4.49 -4.18
N ILE A 187 -9.11 -4.12 -4.23
CA ILE A 187 -8.20 -4.03 -3.08
C ILE A 187 -8.03 -2.57 -2.65
N PHE A 188 -8.12 -1.62 -3.59
CA PHE A 188 -8.20 -0.19 -3.32
C PHE A 188 -9.54 0.18 -2.67
N THR A 189 -9.93 -0.48 -1.58
CA THR A 189 -11.16 -0.21 -0.82
C THR A 189 -10.86 0.15 0.63
N ALA A 190 -9.58 0.31 0.99
CA ALA A 190 -9.20 0.82 2.31
C ALA A 190 -9.61 2.30 2.39
N SER A 191 -10.62 2.61 3.20
CA SER A 191 -11.12 3.97 3.33
C SER A 191 -10.06 4.89 3.93
N ILE A 192 -9.58 5.83 3.11
CA ILE A 192 -8.60 6.82 3.54
C ILE A 192 -9.32 7.96 4.21
N SER A 193 -8.99 8.18 5.48
CA SER A 193 -9.61 9.20 6.30
C SER A 193 -9.40 10.60 5.72
N LYS A 194 -10.42 11.46 5.88
CA LYS A 194 -10.34 12.91 5.62
C LYS A 194 -9.18 13.63 6.33
N THR A 195 -8.58 12.99 7.35
CA THR A 195 -7.46 13.52 8.13
C THR A 195 -6.16 13.65 7.33
N TYR A 196 -6.04 12.97 6.18
CA TYR A 196 -4.84 12.94 5.34
C TYR A 196 -5.11 13.51 3.93
N PRO A 197 -5.33 14.83 3.78
CA PRO A 197 -5.67 15.46 2.51
C PRO A 197 -4.66 15.19 1.38
N GLU A 198 -3.36 15.28 1.61
CA GLU A 198 -2.37 15.07 0.54
C GLU A 198 -2.37 13.63 0.05
N THR A 199 -2.42 12.66 0.98
CA THR A 199 -2.54 11.24 0.66
C THR A 199 -3.79 10.97 -0.17
N ARG A 200 -4.92 11.63 0.13
CA ARG A 200 -6.16 11.52 -0.65
C ARG A 200 -5.97 12.00 -2.09
N HIS A 201 -5.31 13.14 -2.29
CA HIS A 201 -5.02 13.66 -3.63
C HIS A 201 -4.12 12.72 -4.44
N ILE A 202 -3.07 12.17 -3.84
CA ILE A 202 -2.17 11.21 -4.52
C ILE A 202 -2.96 9.98 -5.00
N LEU A 203 -3.82 9.44 -4.14
CA LEU A 203 -4.55 8.22 -4.45
C LEU A 203 -5.71 8.46 -5.41
N ALA A 204 -6.37 9.61 -5.33
CA ALA A 204 -7.31 10.03 -6.36
C ALA A 204 -6.62 10.11 -7.73
N ASN A 205 -5.41 10.67 -7.79
CA ASN A 205 -4.62 10.72 -9.02
C ASN A 205 -4.33 9.30 -9.58
N ILE A 206 -3.93 8.34 -8.74
CA ILE A 206 -3.71 6.95 -9.16
C ILE A 206 -5.02 6.30 -9.64
N LEU A 207 -6.14 6.54 -8.95
CA LEU A 207 -7.44 6.02 -9.36
C LEU A 207 -7.81 6.51 -10.76
N ILE A 208 -7.69 7.81 -11.03
CA ILE A 208 -8.07 8.41 -12.32
C ILE A 208 -7.11 8.04 -13.45
N SER A 209 -5.81 7.84 -13.17
CA SER A 209 -4.82 7.54 -14.21
C SER A 209 -4.76 6.06 -14.54
N ASP A 210 -4.86 5.19 -13.55
CA ASP A 210 -4.48 3.78 -13.71
C ASP A 210 -5.65 2.80 -13.52
N ILE A 211 -6.65 3.14 -12.71
CA ILE A 211 -7.75 2.22 -12.35
C ILE A 211 -9.02 2.51 -13.13
N PHE A 212 -9.55 3.73 -13.07
CA PHE A 212 -10.80 4.07 -13.74
C PHE A 212 -10.77 3.86 -15.25
N PRO A 213 -9.70 4.21 -16.00
CA PRO A 213 -9.63 3.91 -17.43
C PRO A 213 -9.75 2.41 -17.76
N LYS A 214 -9.24 1.54 -16.88
CA LYS A 214 -9.36 0.08 -17.05
C LYS A 214 -10.78 -0.40 -16.81
N LEU A 215 -11.46 0.13 -15.79
CA LEU A 215 -12.85 -0.21 -15.50
C LEU A 215 -13.77 0.26 -16.64
N ILE A 216 -13.56 1.49 -17.12
CA ILE A 216 -14.29 2.07 -18.24
C ILE A 216 -14.07 1.26 -19.52
N SER A 217 -12.83 0.93 -19.90
CA SER A 217 -12.57 0.16 -21.13
C SER A 217 -13.21 -1.24 -21.10
N LYS A 218 -13.36 -1.83 -19.92
CA LYS A 218 -14.08 -3.11 -19.72
C LYS A 218 -15.59 -2.96 -19.55
N SER A 219 -16.09 -1.73 -19.42
CA SER A 219 -17.49 -1.38 -19.12
C SER A 219 -17.99 -1.90 -17.75
N MET A 220 -17.07 -1.95 -16.78
CA MET A 220 -17.32 -2.39 -15.40
C MET A 220 -17.81 -1.20 -14.55
N LEU A 221 -19.01 -0.70 -14.86
CA LEU A 221 -19.55 0.53 -14.24
C LEU A 221 -19.96 0.34 -12.77
N ASN A 222 -20.46 -0.84 -12.41
CA ASN A 222 -20.78 -1.15 -11.02
C ASN A 222 -19.53 -1.13 -10.14
N GLU A 223 -18.43 -1.72 -10.64
CA GLU A 223 -17.14 -1.72 -9.96
C GLU A 223 -16.55 -0.32 -9.91
N PHE A 224 -16.69 0.48 -10.97
CA PHE A 224 -16.28 1.88 -10.96
C PHE A 224 -16.99 2.67 -9.85
N VAL A 225 -18.31 2.53 -9.72
CA VAL A 225 -19.09 3.15 -8.63
C VAL A 225 -18.66 2.63 -7.26
N SER A 226 -18.45 1.32 -7.14
CA SER A 226 -18.02 0.70 -5.88
C SER A 226 -16.68 1.25 -5.42
N VAL A 227 -15.69 1.32 -6.32
CA VAL A 227 -14.36 1.89 -6.03
C VAL A 227 -14.50 3.35 -5.63
N LEU A 228 -15.19 4.16 -6.44
CA LEU A 228 -15.41 5.57 -6.17
C LEU A 228 -15.99 5.86 -4.78
N ASN A 229 -16.92 5.01 -4.31
CA ASN A 229 -17.57 5.17 -3.01
C ASN A 229 -16.75 4.61 -1.82
N SER A 230 -15.91 3.59 -2.04
CA SER A 230 -15.27 2.85 -0.95
C SER A 230 -13.79 3.20 -0.73
N SER A 231 -13.09 3.68 -1.76
CA SER A 231 -11.65 3.92 -1.72
C SER A 231 -11.25 5.13 -0.88
N ILE A 232 -11.99 6.23 -0.98
CA ILE A 232 -11.59 7.51 -0.37
C ILE A 232 -12.80 8.13 0.34
N GLU A 233 -12.66 8.42 1.63
CA GLU A 233 -13.69 9.13 2.38
C GLU A 233 -13.93 10.50 1.72
N GLU A 234 -15.19 10.84 1.47
CA GLU A 234 -15.57 12.06 0.74
C GLU A 234 -14.85 12.22 -0.61
N ALA A 235 -14.61 11.13 -1.37
CA ALA A 235 -13.99 11.17 -2.70
C ALA A 235 -14.64 12.22 -3.62
N TRP A 236 -15.95 12.41 -3.47
CA TRP A 236 -16.76 13.42 -4.16
C TRP A 236 -16.43 14.86 -3.78
N ARG A 237 -15.42 15.15 -2.96
CA ARG A 237 -14.91 16.50 -2.69
C ARG A 237 -13.55 16.74 -3.35
N LEU A 238 -13.02 15.78 -4.11
CA LEU A 238 -11.71 15.88 -4.76
C LEU A 238 -11.84 16.42 -6.20
N PRO A 239 -11.15 17.51 -6.55
CA PRO A 239 -11.20 18.10 -7.90
C PRO A 239 -10.79 17.13 -9.02
N GLU A 240 -9.86 16.22 -8.75
CA GLU A 240 -9.37 15.22 -9.71
C GLU A 240 -10.49 14.26 -10.13
N ILE A 241 -11.27 13.81 -9.14
CA ILE A 241 -12.43 12.95 -9.35
C ILE A 241 -13.51 13.72 -10.12
N ASP A 242 -13.72 15.00 -9.80
CA ASP A 242 -14.71 15.83 -10.50
C ASP A 242 -14.38 16.00 -11.97
N SER A 243 -13.11 16.32 -12.26
CA SER A 243 -12.64 16.45 -13.63
C SER A 243 -12.79 15.13 -14.39
N PHE A 244 -12.51 14.00 -13.73
CA PHE A 244 -12.70 12.69 -14.35
C PHE A 244 -14.17 12.37 -14.62
N ILE A 245 -15.07 12.65 -13.67
CA ILE A 245 -16.51 12.43 -13.83
C ILE A 245 -17.07 13.31 -14.95
N ASP A 246 -16.61 14.56 -15.06
CA ASP A 246 -16.99 15.42 -16.17
C ASP A 246 -16.60 14.81 -17.52
N LYS A 247 -15.33 14.39 -17.67
CA LYS A 247 -14.85 13.67 -18.87
C LYS A 247 -15.59 12.36 -19.13
N PHE A 248 -15.98 11.64 -18.09
CA PHE A 248 -16.78 10.43 -18.24
C PHE A 248 -18.10 10.71 -18.95
N PHE A 249 -18.84 11.73 -18.54
CA PHE A 249 -20.11 12.07 -19.16
C PHE A 249 -19.97 12.83 -20.49
N THR A 250 -18.93 13.64 -20.66
CA THR A 250 -18.78 14.47 -21.87
C THR A 250 -18.00 13.79 -22.99
N GLU A 251 -17.16 12.81 -22.68
CA GLU A 251 -16.26 12.15 -23.64
C GLU A 251 -16.43 10.62 -23.64
N PHE A 252 -16.21 9.93 -22.50
CA PHE A 252 -16.10 8.46 -22.50
C PHE A 252 -17.43 7.73 -22.73
N LEU A 253 -18.50 8.14 -22.06
CA LEU A 253 -19.83 7.53 -22.20
C LEU A 253 -20.40 7.77 -23.62
N PRO A 254 -20.45 9.02 -24.13
CA PRO A 254 -20.83 9.33 -25.52
C PRO A 254 -20.10 8.55 -26.61
N SER A 255 -18.80 8.29 -26.43
CA SER A 255 -17.95 7.71 -27.47
C SER A 255 -17.99 6.18 -27.56
N SER A 256 -18.65 5.49 -26.63
CA SER A 256 -18.63 4.04 -26.54
C SER A 256 -20.03 3.46 -26.42
N THR A 257 -20.45 2.75 -27.48
CA THR A 257 -21.72 2.02 -27.52
C THR A 257 -21.82 0.99 -26.41
N LYS A 258 -20.72 0.25 -26.16
CA LYS A 258 -20.64 -0.74 -25.08
C LYS A 258 -20.84 -0.10 -23.69
N LEU A 259 -20.28 1.08 -23.45
CA LEU A 259 -20.49 1.81 -22.20
C LEU A 259 -21.92 2.32 -22.09
N GLN A 260 -22.48 2.87 -23.16
CA GLN A 260 -23.88 3.31 -23.20
C GLN A 260 -24.84 2.16 -22.89
N SER A 261 -24.66 0.99 -23.50
CA SER A 261 -25.49 -0.19 -23.23
C SER A 261 -25.33 -0.73 -21.81
N SER A 262 -24.19 -0.51 -21.17
CA SER A 262 -23.95 -0.93 -19.78
C SER A 262 -24.47 0.09 -18.76
N PHE A 263 -24.71 1.33 -19.18
CA PHE A 263 -25.11 2.42 -18.31
C PHE A 263 -26.63 2.45 -18.12
N SER A 264 -27.09 2.13 -16.91
CA SER A 264 -28.47 2.35 -16.46
C SER A 264 -28.57 3.60 -15.56
N ILE A 265 -29.58 4.44 -15.79
CA ILE A 265 -29.84 5.65 -14.98
C ILE A 265 -30.11 5.28 -13.52
N ASP A 266 -30.90 4.23 -13.27
CA ASP A 266 -31.27 3.82 -11.93
C ASP A 266 -30.07 3.24 -11.17
N SER A 267 -29.37 2.29 -11.81
CA SER A 267 -28.22 1.60 -11.21
C SER A 267 -27.01 2.50 -11.01
N HIS A 268 -26.83 3.54 -11.83
CA HIS A 268 -25.67 4.43 -11.79
C HIS A 268 -26.03 5.87 -11.41
N SER A 269 -27.16 6.07 -10.73
CA SER A 269 -27.64 7.37 -10.24
C SER A 269 -26.63 8.12 -9.37
N ILE A 270 -25.70 7.40 -8.72
CA ILE A 270 -24.58 7.98 -7.97
C ILE A 270 -23.63 8.77 -8.87
N LEU A 271 -23.27 8.25 -10.05
CA LEU A 271 -22.40 8.95 -10.99
C LEU A 271 -23.06 10.22 -11.51
N ILE A 272 -24.36 10.14 -11.81
CA ILE A 272 -25.17 11.29 -12.20
C ILE A 272 -25.18 12.33 -11.07
N SER A 273 -25.34 11.89 -9.83
CA SER A 273 -25.34 12.76 -8.66
C SER A 273 -24.01 13.49 -8.50
N PHE A 274 -22.88 12.80 -8.71
CA PHE A 274 -21.55 13.42 -8.69
C PHE A 274 -21.36 14.41 -9.83
N TYR A 275 -21.77 14.07 -11.05
CA TYR A 275 -21.70 14.97 -12.19
C TYR A 275 -22.49 16.26 -11.98
N LEU A 276 -23.64 16.17 -11.30
CA LEU A 276 -24.53 17.29 -11.05
C LEU A 276 -24.23 18.07 -9.78
N LYS A 277 -23.27 17.65 -8.95
CA LYS A 277 -23.09 18.16 -7.60
C LYS A 277 -22.81 19.68 -7.55
N ASN A 278 -22.11 20.22 -8.56
CA ASN A 278 -21.72 21.64 -8.64
C ASN A 278 -22.91 22.56 -9.01
N ARG A 279 -24.08 21.98 -9.27
CA ARG A 279 -25.34 22.71 -9.47
C ARG A 279 -26.01 22.93 -8.11
N SER A 280 -26.23 24.19 -7.76
CA SER A 280 -26.72 24.58 -6.43
C SER A 280 -28.20 24.28 -6.19
N THR A 281 -29.01 24.13 -7.24
CA THR A 281 -30.46 23.86 -7.08
C THR A 281 -30.92 22.63 -7.86
N ARG A 282 -32.00 21.98 -7.37
CA ARG A 282 -32.68 20.89 -8.09
C ARG A 282 -33.13 21.34 -9.49
N PHE A 283 -33.64 22.56 -9.61
CA PHE A 283 -34.04 23.13 -10.90
C PHE A 283 -32.87 23.21 -11.88
N GLN A 284 -31.70 23.71 -11.46
CA GLN A 284 -30.51 23.77 -12.30
C GLN A 284 -29.99 22.38 -12.71
N ARG A 285 -30.12 21.38 -11.82
CA ARG A 285 -29.75 19.99 -12.11
C ARG A 285 -30.65 19.40 -13.18
N VAL A 286 -31.97 19.52 -13.01
CA VAL A 286 -32.98 19.03 -13.96
C VAL A 286 -32.86 19.77 -15.30
N ASN A 287 -32.76 21.10 -15.28
CA ASN A 287 -32.59 21.89 -16.49
C ASN A 287 -31.29 21.54 -17.23
N TYR A 288 -30.21 21.21 -16.50
CA TYR A 288 -28.99 20.76 -17.17
C TYR A 288 -29.15 19.42 -17.84
N LEU A 289 -29.69 18.46 -17.08
CA LEU A 289 -29.98 17.14 -17.59
C LEU A 289 -30.85 17.29 -18.83
N ILE A 290 -32.01 17.94 -18.79
CA ILE A 290 -32.89 18.07 -19.96
C ILE A 290 -32.18 18.69 -21.17
N ASN A 291 -31.37 19.73 -20.99
CA ASN A 291 -30.69 20.40 -22.11
C ASN A 291 -29.43 19.68 -22.61
N LYS A 292 -28.94 18.65 -21.90
CA LYS A 292 -27.72 17.91 -22.23
C LYS A 292 -27.92 16.38 -22.31
N LEU A 293 -29.07 15.87 -21.89
CA LEU A 293 -29.40 14.45 -21.77
C LEU A 293 -29.34 13.76 -23.14
N ASP A 294 -29.99 14.37 -24.13
CA ASP A 294 -30.02 13.85 -25.50
C ASP A 294 -28.62 13.77 -26.13
N GLN A 295 -27.71 14.65 -25.71
CA GLN A 295 -26.32 14.68 -26.19
C GLN A 295 -25.37 13.77 -25.40
N ILE A 296 -25.76 13.29 -24.21
CA ILE A 296 -24.86 12.56 -23.30
C ILE A 296 -25.23 11.09 -23.16
N PHE A 297 -26.53 10.75 -23.17
CA PHE A 297 -27.01 9.42 -22.77
C PHE A 297 -27.60 8.60 -23.93
N PHE A 298 -28.03 9.24 -25.01
CA PHE A 298 -28.78 8.59 -26.09
C PHE A 298 -28.22 8.93 -27.47
N ILE A 299 -26.93 8.73 -27.69
CA ILE A 299 -26.30 9.08 -28.97
C ILE A 299 -26.45 7.95 -30.00
N ASN A 300 -26.44 6.70 -29.55
CA ASN A 300 -26.55 5.56 -30.46
C ASN A 300 -28.01 5.12 -30.68
N THR A 301 -28.46 5.16 -31.93
CA THR A 301 -29.80 4.75 -32.37
C THR A 301 -30.14 3.29 -32.07
N ASP A 302 -29.15 2.40 -32.00
CA ASP A 302 -29.36 0.97 -31.66
C ASP A 302 -29.68 0.79 -30.17
N VAL A 303 -29.14 1.65 -29.30
CA VAL A 303 -29.46 1.66 -27.86
C VAL A 303 -30.82 2.32 -27.62
N GLN A 304 -31.16 3.36 -28.40
CA GLN A 304 -32.49 3.97 -28.37
C GLN A 304 -33.60 2.98 -28.77
N GLN A 305 -33.35 2.08 -29.72
CA GLN A 305 -34.33 1.06 -30.14
C GLN A 305 -34.62 -0.01 -29.08
N ILE A 306 -33.70 -0.25 -28.14
CA ILE A 306 -33.86 -1.25 -27.07
C ILE A 306 -34.56 -0.64 -25.84
N ALA A 307 -34.52 0.69 -25.68
CA ALA A 307 -35.07 1.41 -24.53
C ALA A 307 -36.52 1.88 -24.70
N ILE A 308 -37.10 1.73 -25.91
CA ILE A 308 -38.51 2.03 -26.23
C ILE A 308 -39.37 0.77 -26.11
#